data_AF-A0A6P5AJ04-F1
#
_entry.id   AF-A0A6P5AJ04-F1
#
_cell.length_a   1.000
_cell.length_b   1.000
_cell.length_c   1.000
_cell.angle_alpha   90.00
_cell.angle_beta   90.00
_cell.angle_gamma   90.00
#
_symmetry.space_group_name_H-M   'P 1'
#
loop_
_entity.id
_entity.type
_entity.pdbx_description
1 polymer ?
#
loop_
_entity_poly.entity_id
_entity_poly.type
_entity_poly.pdbx_seq_one_letter_code
_entity_poly.pdbx_strand_id
1 'polypeptide(L)'
;MVIGAVMYCLFIAVFIYPMVWALYLGSVLIGLGAAVIWTAQGSFLTVNSTQETIGRNSGIFWALLQCSLLFGNIFVWQEFSGKETIDSKTRIQVYVVLLVVCCVGTLMLFVLRNRRPEDRSDLLNVNSGDQASEGPLQAFKRSIQLLKTKEMLLLGVCFAYTGFELTFFSGVYGTCIGNTKAFGDEAKSLIGISGAFIGAGEILGGAAFGLGGKLTNRHGRDPIILFGFIVHMAAYYLIYINLPQSSPIGEIITDASYYPVLMDSNKYVAILCSFLLGLGDSSFNTQVYSILGFMFPEDSAPAFALFKFVQSLTAAAGFFYSKYLLLQWQLLILVVFGVAGTLAFFEVEWKTSNASRKGYTQIG
;
A
#
# COMPACT_ATOMS: atom_id res chain seq x y z
N MET A 1 -13.46 -8.73 -8.53
CA MET A 1 -12.69 -9.17 -7.35
C MET A 1 -12.30 -10.65 -7.43
N VAL A 2 -13.25 -11.60 -7.56
CA VAL A 2 -12.95 -13.05 -7.65
C VAL A 2 -11.94 -13.40 -8.74
N ILE A 3 -12.10 -12.89 -9.97
CA ILE A 3 -11.17 -13.14 -11.09
C ILE A 3 -9.73 -12.72 -10.72
N GLY A 4 -9.59 -11.54 -10.11
CA GLY A 4 -8.29 -11.07 -9.62
C GLY A 4 -7.71 -12.01 -8.56
N ALA A 5 -8.52 -12.43 -7.59
CA ALA A 5 -8.07 -13.36 -6.54
C ALA A 5 -7.64 -14.73 -7.06
N VAL A 6 -8.29 -15.26 -8.11
CA VAL A 6 -7.85 -16.50 -8.79
C VAL A 6 -6.45 -16.33 -9.40
N MET A 7 -6.14 -15.16 -9.97
CA MET A 7 -4.80 -14.87 -10.48
C MET A 7 -3.74 -14.82 -9.35
N TYR A 8 -4.11 -14.36 -8.14
CA TYR A 8 -3.26 -14.49 -6.94
C TYR A 8 -2.99 -15.96 -6.59
N CYS A 9 -4.03 -16.82 -6.58
CA CYS A 9 -3.83 -18.25 -6.34
C CYS A 9 -2.88 -18.88 -7.36
N LEU A 10 -3.06 -18.58 -8.65
CA LEU A 10 -2.19 -19.10 -9.71
C LEU A 10 -0.74 -18.66 -9.52
N PHE A 11 -0.51 -17.39 -9.16
CA PHE A 11 0.85 -16.89 -8.93
C PHE A 11 1.52 -17.57 -7.72
N ILE A 12 0.80 -17.77 -6.61
CA ILE A 12 1.32 -18.49 -5.45
C ILE A 12 1.68 -19.94 -5.82
N ALA A 13 0.85 -20.60 -6.63
CA ALA A 13 1.08 -21.99 -7.06
C ALA A 13 2.38 -22.16 -7.87
N VAL A 14 2.82 -21.13 -8.62
CA VAL A 14 4.08 -21.16 -9.38
C VAL A 14 5.29 -21.40 -8.47
N PHE A 15 5.28 -20.93 -7.23
CA PHE A 15 6.42 -21.08 -6.31
C PHE A 15 6.54 -22.47 -5.68
N ILE A 16 5.53 -23.34 -5.82
CA ILE A 16 5.61 -24.74 -5.38
C ILE A 16 6.67 -25.46 -6.23
N TYR A 17 6.58 -25.31 -7.55
CA TYR A 17 7.53 -25.80 -8.54
C TYR A 17 7.98 -24.67 -9.46
N PRO A 18 9.01 -23.89 -9.05
CA PRO A 18 9.42 -22.70 -9.78
C PRO A 18 10.01 -23.07 -11.14
N MET A 19 9.30 -22.74 -12.21
CA MET A 19 9.78 -22.78 -13.58
C MET A 19 9.95 -21.35 -14.10
N VAL A 20 11.04 -21.07 -14.80
CA VAL A 20 11.37 -19.70 -15.25
C VAL A 20 10.25 -19.08 -16.08
N TRP A 21 9.71 -19.81 -17.07
CA TRP A 21 8.61 -19.31 -17.90
C TRP A 21 7.33 -19.09 -17.10
N ALA A 22 7.03 -19.96 -16.13
CA ALA A 22 5.83 -19.87 -15.29
C ALA A 22 5.91 -18.69 -14.32
N LEU A 23 7.11 -18.36 -13.83
CA LEU A 23 7.35 -17.18 -13.00
C LEU A 23 7.08 -15.89 -13.79
N TYR A 24 7.58 -15.78 -15.02
CA TYR A 24 7.33 -14.61 -15.86
C TYR A 24 5.84 -14.50 -16.25
N LEU A 25 5.23 -15.60 -16.70
CA LEU A 25 3.82 -15.61 -17.05
C LEU A 25 2.93 -15.30 -15.82
N GLY A 26 3.21 -15.94 -14.69
CA GLY A 26 2.53 -15.70 -13.43
C GLY A 26 2.65 -14.24 -12.97
N SER A 27 3.82 -13.61 -13.17
CA SER A 27 4.06 -12.19 -12.86
C SER A 27 3.20 -11.26 -13.72
N VAL A 28 2.98 -11.59 -14.99
CA VAL A 28 2.06 -10.84 -15.86
C VAL A 28 0.62 -11.02 -15.40
N LEU A 29 0.21 -12.25 -15.13
CA LEU A 29 -1.16 -12.57 -14.69
C LEU A 29 -1.50 -11.91 -13.35
N ILE A 30 -0.59 -11.93 -12.38
CA ILE A 30 -0.81 -11.28 -11.09
C ILE A 30 -0.91 -9.76 -11.22
N GLY A 31 -0.14 -9.14 -12.12
CA GLY A 31 -0.25 -7.71 -12.42
C GLY A 31 -1.64 -7.33 -12.93
N LEU A 32 -2.19 -8.12 -13.86
CA LEU A 32 -3.57 -7.94 -14.36
C LEU A 32 -4.60 -8.18 -13.25
N GLY A 33 -4.41 -9.24 -12.46
CA GLY A 33 -5.31 -9.58 -11.34
C GLY A 33 -5.33 -8.51 -10.25
N ALA A 34 -4.16 -7.95 -9.92
CA ALA A 34 -3.98 -6.87 -8.97
C ALA A 34 -4.73 -5.60 -9.43
N ALA A 35 -4.57 -5.20 -10.69
CA ALA A 35 -5.27 -4.04 -11.24
C ALA A 35 -6.79 -4.18 -11.12
N VAL A 36 -7.34 -5.37 -11.42
CA VAL A 36 -8.78 -5.65 -11.31
C VAL A 36 -9.24 -5.71 -9.86
N ILE A 37 -8.54 -6.41 -8.97
CA ILE A 37 -9.00 -6.60 -7.59
C ILE A 37 -8.96 -5.29 -6.79
N TRP A 38 -7.92 -4.48 -6.94
CA TRP A 38 -7.75 -3.23 -6.19
C TRP A 38 -8.72 -2.15 -6.66
N THR A 39 -8.94 -2.03 -7.97
CA THR A 39 -9.94 -1.10 -8.52
C THR A 39 -11.35 -1.49 -8.08
N ALA A 40 -11.69 -2.77 -8.20
CA ALA A 40 -13.00 -3.26 -7.77
C ALA A 40 -13.21 -3.15 -6.26
N GLN A 41 -12.17 -3.37 -5.45
CA GLN A 41 -12.23 -3.25 -4.00
C GLN A 41 -12.49 -1.82 -3.55
N GLY A 42 -11.78 -0.83 -4.11
CA GLY A 42 -12.00 0.59 -3.75
C GLY A 42 -13.41 1.07 -4.10
N SER A 43 -13.91 0.69 -5.29
CA SER A 43 -15.28 0.98 -5.69
C SER A 43 -16.30 0.24 -4.81
N PHE A 44 -16.08 -1.04 -4.51
CA PHE A 44 -16.96 -1.82 -3.61
C PHE A 44 -17.04 -1.16 -2.23
N LEU A 45 -15.92 -0.73 -1.67
CA LEU A 45 -15.86 -0.04 -0.38
C LEU A 45 -16.64 1.29 -0.42
N THR A 46 -16.53 2.03 -1.51
CA THR A 46 -17.24 3.31 -1.70
C THR A 46 -18.75 3.11 -1.79
N VAL A 47 -19.20 2.17 -2.65
CA VAL A 47 -20.62 1.86 -2.83
C VAL A 47 -21.27 1.32 -1.54
N ASN A 48 -20.50 0.61 -0.72
CA ASN A 48 -20.98 0.08 0.56
C ASN A 48 -20.73 1.03 1.75
N SER A 49 -20.30 2.27 1.51
CA SER A 49 -20.09 3.28 2.53
C SER A 49 -20.94 4.52 2.27
N THR A 50 -21.17 5.30 3.33
CA THR A 50 -21.69 6.68 3.23
C THR A 50 -20.53 7.66 3.40
N GLN A 51 -20.75 8.94 3.06
CA GLN A 51 -19.73 9.98 3.26
C GLN A 51 -19.20 10.03 4.71
N GLU A 52 -20.06 9.78 5.70
CA GLU A 52 -19.68 9.77 7.11
C GLU A 52 -18.93 8.50 7.53
N THR A 53 -19.17 7.36 6.86
CA THR A 53 -18.65 6.04 7.27
C THR A 53 -17.47 5.58 6.45
N ILE A 54 -17.18 6.21 5.30
CA ILE A 54 -16.13 5.76 4.38
C ILE A 54 -14.74 5.78 5.01
N GLY A 55 -14.42 6.78 5.84
CA GLY A 55 -13.16 6.80 6.59
C GLY A 55 -13.03 5.59 7.53
N ARG A 56 -14.09 5.30 8.30
CA ARG A 56 -14.12 4.16 9.21
C ARG A 56 -14.00 2.82 8.50
N ASN A 57 -14.81 2.62 7.47
CA ASN A 57 -14.82 1.37 6.72
C ASN A 57 -13.47 1.16 5.99
N SER A 58 -12.86 2.24 5.48
CA SER A 58 -11.52 2.19 4.88
C SER A 58 -10.44 1.76 5.88
N GLY A 59 -10.44 2.33 7.09
CA GLY A 59 -9.46 1.94 8.11
C GLY A 59 -9.67 0.52 8.64
N ILE A 60 -10.91 0.06 8.81
CA ILE A 60 -11.19 -1.35 9.18
C ILE A 60 -10.70 -2.29 8.07
N PHE A 61 -10.98 -1.98 6.80
CA PHE A 61 -10.48 -2.75 5.67
C PHE A 61 -8.95 -2.79 5.66
N TRP A 62 -8.28 -1.64 5.86
CA TRP A 62 -6.82 -1.57 5.90
C TRP A 62 -6.24 -2.41 7.04
N ALA A 63 -6.79 -2.30 8.26
CA ALA A 63 -6.33 -3.11 9.38
C ALA A 63 -6.46 -4.62 9.12
N LEU A 64 -7.59 -5.05 8.56
CA LEU A 64 -7.82 -6.47 8.21
C LEU A 64 -6.88 -6.96 7.11
N LEU A 65 -6.62 -6.14 6.09
CA LEU A 65 -5.64 -6.43 5.04
C LEU A 65 -4.25 -6.68 5.63
N GLN A 66 -3.81 -5.80 6.54
CA GLN A 66 -2.44 -5.79 7.03
C GLN A 66 -2.18 -6.79 8.18
N CYS A 67 -3.23 -7.41 8.72
CA CYS A 67 -3.11 -8.66 9.47
C CYS A 67 -2.32 -9.73 8.69
N SER A 68 -2.41 -9.75 7.35
CA SER A 68 -1.64 -10.69 6.52
C SER A 68 -0.13 -10.48 6.63
N LEU A 69 0.35 -9.24 6.75
CA LEU A 69 1.76 -8.93 6.96
C LEU A 69 2.23 -9.35 8.35
N LEU A 70 1.38 -9.24 9.37
CA LEU A 70 1.73 -9.71 10.71
C LEU A 70 1.81 -11.25 10.76
N PHE A 71 0.70 -11.94 10.51
CA PHE A 71 0.63 -13.38 10.66
C PHE A 71 1.43 -14.14 9.60
N GLY A 72 1.43 -13.65 8.36
CA GLY A 72 2.19 -14.25 7.26
C GLY A 72 3.69 -14.21 7.50
N ASN A 73 4.24 -13.08 7.95
CA ASN A 73 5.65 -12.97 8.26
C ASN A 73 6.05 -13.75 9.52
N ILE A 74 5.19 -13.84 10.53
CA ILE A 74 5.44 -14.70 11.72
C ILE A 74 5.56 -16.17 11.28
N PHE A 75 4.64 -16.63 10.44
CA PHE A 75 4.67 -18.00 9.90
C PHE A 75 5.96 -18.28 9.12
N VAL A 76 6.33 -17.39 8.20
CA VAL A 76 7.57 -17.54 7.41
C VAL A 76 8.81 -17.49 8.30
N TRP A 77 8.85 -16.58 9.29
CA TRP A 77 9.95 -16.50 10.25
C TRP A 77 10.13 -17.81 11.04
N GLN A 78 9.04 -18.43 11.50
CA GLN A 78 9.10 -19.72 12.19
C GLN A 78 9.63 -20.83 11.28
N GLU A 79 9.13 -20.91 10.04
CA GLU A 79 9.55 -21.94 9.08
C GLU A 79 11.00 -21.79 8.61
N PHE A 80 11.53 -20.57 8.58
CA PHE A 80 12.89 -20.27 8.12
C PHE A 80 13.92 -20.21 9.26
N SER A 81 13.48 -20.18 10.52
CA SER A 81 14.37 -20.09 11.68
C SER A 81 15.34 -21.28 11.75
N GLY A 82 16.63 -20.98 11.90
CA GLY A 82 17.70 -21.98 11.99
C GLY A 82 18.11 -22.63 10.67
N LYS A 83 17.65 -22.11 9.51
CA LYS A 83 18.02 -22.62 8.18
C LYS A 83 18.88 -21.60 7.42
N GLU A 84 20.07 -22.02 6.99
CA GLU A 84 20.94 -21.19 6.13
C GLU A 84 20.44 -21.12 4.68
N THR A 85 19.80 -22.18 4.21
CA THR A 85 19.21 -22.28 2.86
C THR A 85 17.81 -22.87 2.92
N ILE A 86 16.89 -22.32 2.14
CA ILE A 86 15.50 -22.80 2.07
C ILE A 86 15.45 -24.05 1.18
N ASP A 87 15.27 -25.22 1.79
CA ASP A 87 15.13 -26.49 1.08
C ASP A 87 13.76 -26.64 0.40
N SER A 88 13.67 -27.58 -0.55
CA SER A 88 12.46 -27.83 -1.33
C SER A 88 11.24 -28.20 -0.48
N LYS A 89 11.41 -28.94 0.63
CA LYS A 89 10.29 -29.35 1.49
C LYS A 89 9.73 -28.13 2.21
N THR A 90 10.59 -27.31 2.80
CA THR A 90 10.19 -26.05 3.45
C THR A 90 9.48 -25.12 2.47
N ARG A 91 10.03 -24.95 1.25
CA ARG A 91 9.40 -24.14 0.20
C ARG A 91 7.98 -24.63 -0.12
N ILE A 92 7.84 -25.92 -0.41
CA ILE A 92 6.54 -26.51 -0.77
C ILE A 92 5.54 -26.32 0.38
N GLN A 93 5.95 -26.58 1.62
CA GLN A 93 5.09 -26.39 2.80
C GLN A 93 4.58 -24.95 2.91
N VAL A 94 5.47 -23.95 2.82
CA VAL A 94 5.09 -22.54 2.91
C VAL A 94 4.10 -22.15 1.82
N TYR A 95 4.40 -22.44 0.55
CA TYR A 95 3.54 -22.02 -0.56
C TYR A 95 2.23 -22.81 -0.67
N VAL A 96 2.19 -24.07 -0.24
CA VAL A 96 0.92 -24.83 -0.15
C VAL A 96 0.01 -24.24 0.92
N VAL A 97 0.53 -23.93 2.11
CA VAL A 97 -0.27 -23.29 3.18
C VAL A 97 -0.81 -21.94 2.71
N LEU A 98 0.04 -21.10 2.12
CA LEU A 98 -0.37 -19.80 1.58
C LEU A 98 -1.42 -19.94 0.45
N LEU A 99 -1.30 -20.94 -0.41
CA LEU A 99 -2.27 -21.21 -1.47
C LEU A 99 -3.63 -21.62 -0.90
N VAL A 100 -3.66 -22.51 0.10
CA VAL A 100 -4.90 -22.93 0.76
C VAL A 100 -5.60 -21.72 1.40
N VAL A 101 -4.86 -20.89 2.13
CA VAL A 101 -5.41 -19.67 2.75
C VAL A 101 -5.93 -18.70 1.68
N CYS A 102 -5.22 -18.51 0.57
CA CYS A 102 -5.66 -17.66 -0.54
C CYS A 102 -6.92 -18.19 -1.23
N CYS A 103 -7.04 -19.51 -1.40
CA CYS A 103 -8.23 -20.16 -1.94
C CYS A 103 -9.44 -19.98 -1.01
N VAL A 104 -9.27 -20.14 0.31
CA VAL A 104 -10.32 -19.87 1.30
C VAL A 104 -10.75 -18.41 1.24
N GLY A 105 -9.80 -17.47 1.20
CA GLY A 105 -10.09 -16.05 1.04
C GLY A 105 -10.85 -15.74 -0.26
N THR A 106 -10.50 -16.40 -1.36
CA THR A 106 -11.20 -16.28 -2.64
C THR A 106 -12.64 -16.77 -2.55
N LEU A 107 -12.88 -17.88 -1.84
CA LEU A 107 -14.23 -18.41 -1.60
C LEU A 107 -15.07 -17.47 -0.73
N MET A 108 -14.46 -16.82 0.27
CA MET A 108 -15.14 -15.84 1.11
C MET A 108 -15.65 -14.63 0.32
N LEU A 109 -15.04 -14.29 -0.82
CA LEU A 109 -15.53 -13.19 -1.68
C LEU A 109 -16.95 -13.43 -2.22
N PHE A 110 -17.38 -14.68 -2.36
CA PHE A 110 -18.75 -14.99 -2.79
C PHE A 110 -19.81 -14.69 -1.73
N VAL A 111 -19.41 -14.55 -0.46
CA VAL A 111 -20.30 -14.22 0.67
C VAL A 111 -20.48 -12.71 0.82
N LEU A 112 -19.64 -11.90 0.16
CA LEU A 112 -19.73 -10.45 0.24
C LEU A 112 -21.06 -9.95 -0.33
N ARG A 113 -21.74 -9.13 0.46
CA ARG A 113 -23.04 -8.53 0.09
C ARG A 113 -22.88 -7.64 -1.15
N ASN A 114 -23.59 -7.98 -2.21
CA ASN A 114 -23.88 -7.02 -3.28
C ASN A 114 -24.96 -6.05 -2.78
N ARG A 115 -24.71 -4.74 -2.83
CA ARG A 115 -25.73 -3.73 -2.48
C ARG A 115 -26.92 -3.88 -3.44
N ARG A 116 -28.15 -3.86 -2.90
CA ARG A 116 -29.37 -4.03 -3.71
C ARG A 116 -29.62 -2.78 -4.56
N PRO A 117 -30.20 -2.91 -5.76
CA PRO A 117 -30.59 -1.78 -6.61
C PRO A 117 -31.52 -0.77 -5.93
N GLU A 118 -32.27 -1.19 -4.90
CA GLU A 118 -33.21 -0.34 -4.15
C GLU A 118 -32.51 0.69 -3.26
N ASP A 119 -31.27 0.45 -2.80
CA ASP A 119 -30.46 1.42 -2.02
C ASP A 119 -29.72 2.43 -2.93
N ARG A 120 -29.98 2.38 -4.24
CA ARG A 120 -29.35 3.22 -5.28
C ARG A 120 -30.18 4.47 -5.59
N SER A 121 -31.47 4.46 -5.24
CA SER A 121 -32.44 5.55 -5.52
C SER A 121 -32.16 6.84 -4.75
N ASP A 122 -31.60 6.76 -3.55
CA ASP A 122 -31.36 7.95 -2.71
C ASP A 122 -30.16 8.81 -3.18
N LEU A 123 -29.30 8.28 -4.06
CA LEU A 123 -28.19 9.03 -4.67
C LEU A 123 -28.45 9.37 -6.16
N LEU A 124 -29.37 8.67 -6.83
CA LEU A 124 -29.61 8.78 -8.28
C LEU A 124 -30.74 9.76 -8.67
N ASN A 125 -31.38 10.43 -7.72
CA ASN A 125 -32.60 11.22 -7.94
C ASN A 125 -32.39 12.68 -8.36
N VAL A 126 -31.29 13.03 -9.03
CA VAL A 126 -31.18 14.37 -9.65
C VAL A 126 -30.98 14.36 -11.16
N ASN A 127 -30.46 13.33 -11.84
CA ASN A 127 -30.36 13.33 -13.31
C ASN A 127 -30.14 11.94 -13.94
N SER A 128 -30.98 10.95 -13.63
CA SER A 128 -30.87 9.61 -14.25
C SER A 128 -31.57 9.57 -15.62
N GLY A 129 -30.88 10.10 -16.64
CA GLY A 129 -31.00 9.57 -18.00
C GLY A 129 -30.19 8.27 -18.10
N ASP A 130 -30.84 7.18 -18.51
CA ASP A 130 -30.27 5.89 -18.94
C ASP A 130 -28.76 5.68 -18.74
N GLN A 131 -28.34 5.22 -17.56
CA GLN A 131 -27.05 4.54 -17.43
C GLN A 131 -27.22 3.09 -17.88
N ALA A 132 -27.27 2.90 -19.20
CA ALA A 132 -26.77 1.66 -19.79
C ALA A 132 -25.35 1.41 -19.25
N SER A 133 -25.01 0.16 -18.96
CA SER A 133 -23.68 -0.25 -18.50
C SER A 133 -22.59 0.46 -19.33
N GLU A 134 -21.84 1.38 -18.72
CA GLU A 134 -20.78 2.09 -19.42
C GLU A 134 -19.83 1.07 -20.05
N GLY A 135 -19.62 1.18 -21.36
CA GLY A 135 -18.69 0.30 -22.06
C GLY A 135 -17.24 0.55 -21.56
N PRO A 136 -16.32 -0.43 -21.66
CA PRO A 136 -14.93 -0.27 -21.21
C PRO A 136 -14.24 0.98 -21.78
N LEU A 137 -14.55 1.32 -23.03
CA LEU A 137 -14.00 2.51 -23.70
C LEU A 137 -14.51 3.83 -23.09
N GLN A 138 -15.78 3.86 -22.66
CA GLN A 138 -16.36 5.03 -21.98
C GLN A 138 -15.74 5.21 -20.59
N ALA A 139 -15.61 4.13 -19.82
CA ALA A 139 -14.94 4.16 -18.52
C ALA A 139 -13.47 4.60 -18.63
N PHE A 140 -12.76 4.15 -19.68
CA PHE A 140 -11.41 4.62 -19.98
C PHE A 140 -11.39 6.12 -20.30
N LYS A 141 -12.29 6.59 -21.17
CA LYS A 141 -12.42 8.02 -21.50
C LYS A 141 -12.73 8.86 -20.25
N ARG A 142 -13.60 8.36 -19.36
CA ARG A 142 -13.93 9.01 -18.09
C ARG A 142 -12.71 9.10 -17.18
N SER A 143 -11.91 8.05 -17.08
CA SER A 143 -10.63 8.06 -16.35
C SER A 143 -9.68 9.11 -16.90
N ILE A 144 -9.56 9.25 -18.23
CA ILE A 144 -8.72 10.29 -18.85
C ILE A 144 -9.27 11.71 -18.60
N GLN A 145 -10.60 11.89 -18.58
CA GLN A 145 -11.20 13.17 -18.21
C GLN A 145 -10.92 13.52 -16.76
N LEU A 146 -11.09 12.55 -15.86
CA LEU A 146 -10.85 12.71 -14.43
C LEU A 146 -9.38 13.01 -14.14
N LEU A 147 -8.44 12.38 -14.87
CA LEU A 147 -7.01 12.66 -14.76
C LEU A 147 -6.66 14.12 -15.07
N LYS A 148 -7.47 14.82 -15.87
CA LYS A 148 -7.22 16.23 -16.23
C LYS A 148 -7.72 17.22 -15.17
N THR A 149 -8.47 16.78 -14.17
CA THR A 149 -8.92 17.67 -13.10
C THR A 149 -7.73 18.06 -12.22
N LYS A 150 -7.76 19.28 -11.68
CA LYS A 150 -6.64 19.80 -10.88
C LYS A 150 -6.47 19.00 -9.60
N GLU A 151 -7.58 18.59 -9.02
CA GLU A 151 -7.68 17.80 -7.79
C GLU A 151 -7.04 16.43 -7.98
N MET A 152 -7.35 15.74 -9.08
CA MET A 152 -6.77 14.43 -9.38
C MET A 152 -5.28 14.53 -9.72
N LEU A 153 -4.83 15.58 -10.41
CA LEU A 153 -3.41 15.81 -10.68
C LEU A 153 -2.61 16.07 -9.39
N LEU A 154 -3.16 16.87 -8.47
CA LEU A 154 -2.56 17.12 -7.15
C LEU A 154 -2.51 15.84 -6.31
N LEU A 155 -3.63 15.10 -6.23
CA LEU A 155 -3.66 13.81 -5.56
C LEU A 155 -2.71 12.79 -6.21
N GLY A 156 -2.50 12.88 -7.52
CA GLY A 156 -1.52 12.07 -8.25
C GLY A 156 -0.09 12.18 -7.70
N VAL A 157 0.30 13.34 -7.17
CA VAL A 157 1.62 13.51 -6.50
C VAL A 157 1.66 12.72 -5.20
N CYS A 158 0.58 12.71 -4.43
CA CYS A 158 0.45 11.89 -3.23
C CYS A 158 0.44 10.39 -3.57
N PHE A 159 -0.25 9.99 -4.65
CA PHE A 159 -0.25 8.59 -5.12
C PHE A 159 1.13 8.12 -5.57
N ALA A 160 1.90 9.01 -6.20
CA ALA A 160 3.27 8.72 -6.59
C ALA A 160 4.16 8.48 -5.36
N TYR A 161 4.00 9.29 -4.32
CA TYR A 161 4.68 9.09 -3.06
C TYR A 161 4.36 7.73 -2.44
N THR A 162 3.08 7.36 -2.32
CA THR A 162 2.70 6.05 -1.75
C THR A 162 3.18 4.88 -2.59
N GLY A 163 3.39 5.05 -3.90
CA GLY A 163 4.01 4.02 -4.75
C GLY A 163 5.51 3.84 -4.48
N PHE A 164 6.27 4.93 -4.35
CA PHE A 164 7.69 4.86 -3.97
C PHE A 164 7.88 4.28 -2.58
N GLU A 165 7.03 4.70 -1.64
CA GLU A 165 7.03 4.23 -0.26
C GLU A 165 6.72 2.72 -0.21
N LEU A 166 5.69 2.27 -0.93
CA LEU A 166 5.33 0.86 -1.04
C LEU A 166 6.51 -0.01 -1.45
N THR A 167 7.25 0.38 -2.49
CA THR A 167 8.45 -0.34 -2.90
C THR A 167 9.53 -0.34 -1.82
N PHE A 168 9.69 0.79 -1.13
CA PHE A 168 10.74 0.94 -0.14
C PHE A 168 10.53 -0.01 1.03
N PHE A 169 9.38 0.01 1.71
CA PHE A 169 9.18 -0.85 2.88
C PHE A 169 9.02 -2.32 2.52
N SER A 170 8.35 -2.64 1.39
CA SER A 170 8.01 -4.02 1.04
C SER A 170 9.17 -4.80 0.42
N GLY A 171 10.13 -4.10 -0.21
CA GLY A 171 11.27 -4.71 -0.88
C GLY A 171 12.61 -4.20 -0.37
N VAL A 172 12.88 -2.91 -0.58
CA VAL A 172 14.21 -2.33 -0.37
C VAL A 172 14.66 -2.43 1.08
N TYR A 173 13.78 -2.11 2.02
CA TYR A 173 14.12 -2.00 3.43
C TYR A 173 14.48 -3.36 4.05
N GLY A 174 13.71 -4.41 3.73
CA GLY A 174 14.05 -5.79 4.11
C GLY A 174 15.41 -6.22 3.56
N THR A 175 15.71 -5.89 2.30
CA THR A 175 17.04 -6.13 1.71
C THR A 175 18.14 -5.39 2.45
N CYS A 176 17.90 -4.13 2.84
CA CYS A 176 18.88 -3.36 3.61
C CYS A 176 19.22 -4.02 4.95
N ILE A 177 18.20 -4.50 5.67
CA ILE A 177 18.38 -5.22 6.93
C ILE A 177 19.16 -6.52 6.70
N GLY A 178 18.73 -7.33 5.72
CA GLY A 178 19.36 -8.62 5.40
C GLY A 178 20.83 -8.50 4.97
N ASN A 179 21.19 -7.41 4.29
CA ASN A 179 22.55 -7.15 3.80
C ASN A 179 23.46 -6.47 4.85
N THR A 180 22.93 -6.12 6.03
CA THR A 180 23.69 -5.44 7.09
C THR A 180 24.34 -6.45 8.02
N LYS A 181 25.61 -6.80 7.74
CA LYS A 181 26.38 -7.79 8.52
C LYS A 181 26.61 -7.44 9.99
N ALA A 182 26.55 -6.15 10.35
CA ALA A 182 26.63 -5.72 11.74
C ALA A 182 25.52 -6.31 12.63
N PHE A 183 24.43 -6.83 12.04
CA PHE A 183 23.37 -7.55 12.75
C PHE A 183 23.70 -9.02 13.05
N GLY A 184 24.86 -9.51 12.61
CA GLY A 184 25.33 -10.88 12.84
C GLY A 184 24.54 -11.93 12.04
N ASP A 185 24.65 -13.18 12.46
CA ASP A 185 24.04 -14.35 11.78
C ASP A 185 22.50 -14.29 11.74
N GLU A 186 21.89 -13.45 12.58
CA GLU A 186 20.45 -13.22 12.66
C GLU A 186 19.93 -12.25 11.58
N ALA A 187 20.79 -11.58 10.80
CA ALA A 187 20.36 -10.54 9.84
C ALA A 187 19.25 -10.99 8.88
N LYS A 188 19.30 -12.25 8.41
CA LYS A 188 18.28 -12.82 7.51
C LYS A 188 16.97 -13.11 8.22
N SER A 189 16.98 -13.53 9.49
CA SER A 189 15.75 -13.77 10.26
C SER A 189 15.06 -12.47 10.65
N LEU A 190 15.82 -11.38 10.82
CA LEU A 190 15.28 -10.03 11.05
C LEU A 190 14.40 -9.52 9.90
N ILE A 191 14.51 -10.06 8.69
CA ILE A 191 13.64 -9.68 7.55
C ILE A 191 12.17 -10.03 7.87
N GLY A 192 11.93 -11.24 8.39
CA GLY A 192 10.58 -11.66 8.79
C GLY A 192 10.05 -10.85 9.97
N ILE A 193 10.90 -10.57 10.96
CA ILE A 193 10.53 -9.72 12.11
C ILE A 193 10.21 -8.29 11.64
N SER A 194 11.01 -7.74 10.72
CA SER A 194 10.76 -6.44 10.11
C SER A 194 9.40 -6.41 9.41
N GLY A 195 9.08 -7.42 8.59
CA GLY A 195 7.77 -7.54 7.94
C GLY A 195 6.61 -7.60 8.95
N ALA A 196 6.79 -8.31 10.05
CA ALA A 196 5.79 -8.38 11.12
C ALA A 196 5.59 -7.01 11.82
N PHE A 197 6.65 -6.27 12.08
CA PHE A 197 6.57 -4.93 12.71
C PHE A 197 6.00 -3.87 11.76
N ILE A 198 6.28 -3.95 10.45
CA ILE A 198 5.56 -3.16 9.42
C ILE A 198 4.06 -3.45 9.54
N GLY A 199 3.66 -4.72 9.50
CA GLY A 199 2.26 -5.12 9.66
C GLY A 199 1.63 -4.61 10.96
N ALA A 200 2.35 -4.66 12.08
CA ALA A 200 1.87 -4.12 13.36
C ALA A 200 1.63 -2.60 13.31
N GLY A 201 2.54 -1.83 12.69
CA GLY A 201 2.38 -0.40 12.48
C GLY A 201 1.17 -0.08 11.61
N GLU A 202 0.99 -0.85 10.53
CA GLU A 202 -0.13 -0.68 9.62
C GLU A 202 -1.49 -1.02 10.24
N ILE A 203 -1.57 -2.11 11.03
CA ILE A 203 -2.77 -2.49 11.76
C ILE A 203 -3.12 -1.41 12.78
N LEU A 204 -2.13 -0.91 13.52
CA LEU A 204 -2.34 0.13 14.52
C LEU A 204 -2.86 1.42 13.87
N GLY A 205 -2.21 1.91 12.80
CA GLY A 205 -2.65 3.10 12.10
C GLY A 205 -4.01 2.91 11.44
N GLY A 206 -4.22 1.80 10.74
CA GLY A 206 -5.51 1.46 10.12
C GLY A 206 -6.66 1.40 11.13
N ALA A 207 -6.44 0.76 12.28
CA ALA A 207 -7.44 0.67 13.35
C ALA A 207 -7.64 2.02 14.05
N ALA A 208 -6.58 2.73 14.43
CA ALA A 208 -6.68 4.00 15.13
C ALA A 208 -7.38 5.07 14.28
N PHE A 209 -7.01 5.19 13.00
CA PHE A 209 -7.58 6.18 12.09
C PHE A 209 -8.92 5.74 11.48
N GLY A 210 -9.14 4.43 11.34
CA GLY A 210 -10.45 3.88 10.97
C GLY A 210 -11.49 4.04 12.09
N LEU A 211 -11.21 3.52 13.28
CA LEU A 211 -12.12 3.61 14.42
C LEU A 211 -12.27 5.06 14.91
N GLY A 212 -11.25 5.88 14.72
CA GLY A 212 -11.25 7.33 14.91
C GLY A 212 -12.05 8.11 13.86
N GLY A 213 -12.85 7.49 12.99
CA GLY A 213 -13.58 8.19 11.91
C GLY A 213 -14.44 9.38 12.34
N LYS A 214 -14.94 9.42 13.58
CA LYS A 214 -15.60 10.62 14.14
C LYS A 214 -14.64 11.80 14.34
N LEU A 215 -13.39 11.52 14.70
CA LEU A 215 -12.31 12.49 14.82
C LEU A 215 -11.90 13.01 13.44
N THR A 216 -11.77 12.13 12.45
CA THR A 216 -11.49 12.46 11.05
C THR A 216 -12.59 13.35 10.46
N ASN A 217 -13.86 13.00 10.68
CA ASN A 217 -14.98 13.81 10.21
C ASN A 217 -15.05 15.20 10.89
N ARG A 218 -14.58 15.31 12.14
CA ARG A 218 -14.60 16.56 12.91
C ARG A 218 -13.41 17.48 12.61
N HIS A 219 -12.21 16.91 12.45
CA HIS A 219 -10.96 17.68 12.34
C HIS A 219 -10.36 17.67 10.93
N GLY A 220 -10.95 16.94 9.98
CA GLY A 220 -10.40 16.76 8.64
C GLY A 220 -9.44 15.56 8.56
N ARG A 221 -9.02 15.24 7.33
CA ARG A 221 -8.05 14.16 7.04
C ARG A 221 -6.60 14.61 7.22
N ASP A 222 -6.37 15.92 7.16
CA ASP A 222 -5.04 16.54 7.18
C ASP A 222 -4.21 16.28 8.44
N PRO A 223 -4.76 16.21 9.68
CA PRO A 223 -3.94 15.89 10.85
C PRO A 223 -3.35 14.46 10.80
N ILE A 224 -4.08 13.52 10.20
CA ILE A 224 -3.63 12.11 10.08
C ILE A 224 -2.52 12.01 9.04
N ILE A 225 -2.66 12.70 7.91
CA ILE A 225 -1.59 12.79 6.90
C ILE A 225 -0.36 13.49 7.48
N LEU A 226 -0.53 14.58 8.24
CA LEU A 226 0.59 15.27 8.88
C LEU A 226 1.34 14.36 9.86
N PHE A 227 0.60 13.60 10.67
CA PHE A 227 1.17 12.61 11.57
C PHE A 227 1.97 11.55 10.79
N GLY A 228 1.38 10.97 9.74
CA GLY A 228 2.06 10.00 8.88
C GLY A 228 3.33 10.57 8.25
N PHE A 229 3.29 11.81 7.78
CA PHE A 229 4.44 12.52 7.23
C PHE A 229 5.57 12.65 8.26
N ILE A 230 5.27 13.12 9.48
CA ILE A 230 6.27 13.26 10.55
C ILE A 230 6.89 11.90 10.91
N VAL A 231 6.05 10.86 11.02
CA VAL A 231 6.48 9.48 11.30
C VAL A 231 7.42 8.98 10.21
N HIS A 232 7.09 9.18 8.93
CA HIS A 232 7.96 8.80 7.82
C HIS A 232 9.25 9.59 7.78
N MET A 233 9.22 10.92 8.01
CA MET A 233 10.46 11.72 8.05
C MET A 233 11.39 11.25 9.17
N ALA A 234 10.84 10.93 10.34
CA ALA A 234 11.60 10.36 11.45
C ALA A 234 12.18 8.99 11.07
N ALA A 235 11.38 8.10 10.46
CA ALA A 235 11.83 6.79 10.01
C ALA A 235 12.97 6.92 8.97
N TYR A 236 12.81 7.74 7.95
CA TYR A 236 13.83 7.93 6.91
C TYR A 236 15.13 8.49 7.48
N TYR A 237 15.05 9.44 8.41
CA TYR A 237 16.23 9.97 9.09
C TYR A 237 16.93 8.89 9.94
N LEU A 238 16.17 8.13 10.73
CA LEU A 238 16.73 7.03 11.54
C LEU A 238 17.36 5.95 10.65
N ILE A 239 16.75 5.61 9.53
CA ILE A 239 17.30 4.65 8.56
C ILE A 239 18.60 5.18 7.96
N TYR A 240 18.63 6.46 7.56
CA TYR A 240 19.82 7.09 6.98
C TYR A 240 21.03 7.04 7.91
N ILE A 241 20.83 7.23 9.22
CA ILE A 241 21.93 7.22 10.20
C ILE A 241 22.28 5.82 10.71
N ASN A 242 21.37 4.84 10.61
CA ASN A 242 21.51 3.50 11.19
C ASN A 242 21.97 2.43 10.20
N LEU A 243 21.63 2.55 8.91
CA LEU A 243 21.93 1.54 7.89
C LEU A 243 23.03 1.99 6.91
N PRO A 244 23.89 1.07 6.44
CA PRO A 244 24.91 1.38 5.45
C PRO A 244 24.31 1.80 4.10
N GLN A 245 24.93 2.77 3.42
CA GLN A 245 24.38 3.33 2.19
C GLN A 245 24.31 2.36 1.00
N SER A 246 25.16 1.34 0.96
CA SER A 246 25.17 0.32 -0.10
C SER A 246 24.24 -0.87 0.17
N SER A 247 23.57 -0.92 1.33
CA SER A 247 22.74 -2.05 1.75
C SER A 247 21.62 -2.46 0.77
N PRO A 248 21.03 -1.57 -0.07
CA PRO A 248 20.07 -1.97 -1.10
C PRO A 248 20.66 -2.80 -2.25
N ILE A 249 21.94 -2.61 -2.57
CA ILE A 249 22.54 -3.11 -3.83
C ILE A 249 23.21 -4.48 -3.64
N GLY A 250 23.84 -4.72 -2.49
CA GLY A 250 24.50 -6.00 -2.23
C GLY A 250 25.02 -6.14 -0.80
N GLU A 251 25.38 -7.37 -0.44
CA GLU A 251 26.01 -7.69 0.84
C GLU A 251 27.38 -6.99 0.94
N ILE A 252 27.61 -6.30 2.05
CA ILE A 252 28.87 -5.58 2.27
C ILE A 252 29.95 -6.60 2.65
N ILE A 253 30.99 -6.73 1.82
CA ILE A 253 32.13 -7.65 2.05
C ILE A 253 33.33 -6.92 2.68
N THR A 254 33.40 -5.59 2.69
CA THR A 254 34.63 -4.88 3.06
C THR A 254 34.42 -3.59 3.86
N ASP A 255 35.46 -3.25 4.62
CA ASP A 255 35.59 -2.30 5.74
C ASP A 255 34.64 -1.10 5.76
N ALA A 256 34.19 -0.78 6.98
CA ALA A 256 33.38 0.39 7.36
C ALA A 256 33.89 1.75 6.83
N SER A 257 35.08 1.79 6.24
CA SER A 257 35.73 2.97 5.65
C SER A 257 35.10 3.49 4.34
N TYR A 258 34.31 2.71 3.59
CA TYR A 258 33.80 3.15 2.28
C TYR A 258 32.39 3.79 2.31
N TYR A 259 31.59 3.54 3.36
CA TYR A 259 30.29 4.16 3.55
C TYR A 259 30.06 4.47 5.04
N PRO A 260 30.27 5.73 5.49
CA PRO A 260 30.17 6.06 6.90
C PRO A 260 28.73 5.85 7.37
N VAL A 261 28.53 4.90 8.29
CA VAL A 261 27.34 4.85 9.12
C VAL A 261 27.54 5.90 10.21
N LEU A 262 26.61 6.84 10.35
CA LEU A 262 26.72 7.94 11.33
C LEU A 262 26.64 7.42 12.78
N MET A 263 26.11 6.21 12.96
CA MET A 263 26.01 5.47 14.21
C MET A 263 26.26 3.98 13.94
N ASP A 264 26.79 3.23 14.90
CA ASP A 264 26.88 1.77 14.78
C ASP A 264 25.49 1.18 14.52
N SER A 265 25.37 0.34 13.49
CA SER A 265 24.09 -0.24 13.08
C SER A 265 23.44 -1.01 14.23
N ASN A 266 22.26 -0.56 14.62
CA ASN A 266 21.49 -1.12 15.72
C ASN A 266 20.23 -1.83 15.20
N LYS A 267 20.10 -3.13 15.50
CA LYS A 267 18.96 -3.96 15.07
C LYS A 267 17.63 -3.50 15.64
N TYR A 268 17.61 -2.98 16.87
CA TYR A 268 16.38 -2.46 17.49
C TYR A 268 15.88 -1.18 16.80
N VAL A 269 16.80 -0.30 16.40
CA VAL A 269 16.45 0.90 15.61
C VAL A 269 15.90 0.50 14.25
N ALA A 270 16.48 -0.52 13.60
CA ALA A 270 15.97 -1.03 12.33
C ALA A 270 14.54 -1.58 12.46
N ILE A 271 14.25 -2.39 13.49
CA ILE A 271 12.90 -2.92 13.72
C ILE A 271 11.90 -1.82 14.15
N LEU A 272 12.34 -0.82 14.91
CA LEU A 272 11.52 0.36 15.18
C LEU A 272 11.14 1.08 13.88
N CYS A 273 12.10 1.27 12.97
CA CYS A 273 11.82 1.90 11.68
C CYS A 273 10.85 1.06 10.83
N SER A 274 10.92 -0.27 10.88
CA SER A 274 9.91 -1.15 10.26
C SER A 274 8.50 -0.79 10.70
N PHE A 275 8.30 -0.62 12.02
CA PHE A 275 7.01 -0.22 12.57
C PHE A 275 6.59 1.20 12.15
N LEU A 276 7.52 2.16 12.18
CA LEU A 276 7.23 3.55 11.78
C LEU A 276 6.84 3.63 10.29
N LEU A 277 7.50 2.87 9.41
CA LEU A 277 7.13 2.79 7.99
C LEU A 277 5.68 2.30 7.83
N GLY A 278 5.30 1.19 8.46
CA GLY A 278 3.90 0.73 8.40
C GLY A 278 2.90 1.73 9.01
N LEU A 279 3.27 2.38 10.12
CA LEU A 279 2.39 3.37 10.75
C LEU A 279 2.17 4.60 9.87
N GLY A 280 3.20 5.07 9.18
CA GLY A 280 3.06 6.17 8.23
C GLY A 280 2.30 5.76 6.96
N ASP A 281 2.58 4.59 6.37
CA ASP A 281 1.91 4.12 5.15
C ASP A 281 0.39 3.98 5.36
N SER A 282 -0.02 3.39 6.48
CA SER A 282 -1.43 3.29 6.85
C SER A 282 -2.09 4.66 7.06
N SER A 283 -1.35 5.66 7.55
CA SER A 283 -1.83 7.03 7.66
C SER A 283 -2.14 7.62 6.27
N PHE A 284 -1.24 7.43 5.29
CA PHE A 284 -1.45 7.93 3.93
C PHE A 284 -2.57 7.20 3.20
N ASN A 285 -2.49 5.86 3.10
CA ASN A 285 -3.43 5.11 2.29
C ASN A 285 -4.85 5.23 2.81
N THR A 286 -5.09 5.10 4.13
CA THR A 286 -6.45 5.19 4.67
C THR A 286 -7.13 6.53 4.34
N GLN A 287 -6.37 7.64 4.36
CA GLN A 287 -6.90 8.96 4.01
C GLN A 287 -7.06 9.14 2.49
N VAL A 288 -6.17 8.56 1.67
CA VAL A 288 -6.34 8.52 0.20
C VAL A 288 -7.63 7.78 -0.19
N TYR A 289 -7.90 6.62 0.40
CA TYR A 289 -9.16 5.90 0.19
C TYR A 289 -10.37 6.74 0.63
N SER A 290 -10.24 7.41 1.78
CA SER A 290 -11.31 8.25 2.33
C SER A 290 -11.63 9.47 1.46
N ILE A 291 -10.62 10.20 0.96
CA ILE A 291 -10.85 11.40 0.15
C ILE A 291 -11.36 11.02 -1.25
N LEU A 292 -10.86 9.94 -1.85
CA LEU A 292 -11.31 9.50 -3.18
C LEU A 292 -12.77 9.08 -3.17
N GLY A 293 -13.19 8.25 -2.23
CA GLY A 293 -14.59 7.84 -2.17
C GLY A 293 -15.52 8.92 -1.61
N PHE A 294 -14.99 9.99 -0.99
CA PHE A 294 -15.76 11.19 -0.65
C PHE A 294 -15.96 12.11 -1.86
N MET A 295 -14.90 12.40 -2.62
CA MET A 295 -14.93 13.33 -3.76
C MET A 295 -15.53 12.72 -5.02
N PHE A 296 -15.31 11.43 -5.26
CA PHE A 296 -15.70 10.74 -6.50
C PHE A 296 -16.61 9.53 -6.24
N PRO A 297 -17.76 9.68 -5.55
CA PRO A 297 -18.64 8.54 -5.26
C PRO A 297 -19.28 7.96 -6.54
N GLU A 298 -19.66 8.83 -7.49
CA GLU A 298 -20.24 8.42 -8.77
C GLU A 298 -19.18 7.85 -9.73
N ASP A 299 -17.97 8.45 -9.71
CA ASP A 299 -16.82 8.05 -10.54
C ASP A 299 -15.79 7.21 -9.77
N SER A 300 -16.24 6.44 -8.78
CA SER A 300 -15.35 5.73 -7.85
C SER A 300 -14.40 4.76 -8.56
N ALA A 301 -14.87 4.00 -9.53
CA ALA A 301 -14.05 3.04 -10.26
C ALA A 301 -12.94 3.74 -11.09
N PRO A 302 -13.22 4.76 -11.93
CA PRO A 302 -12.20 5.60 -12.55
C PRO A 302 -11.21 6.22 -11.55
N ALA A 303 -11.70 6.76 -10.42
CA ALA A 303 -10.85 7.42 -9.43
C ALA A 303 -9.86 6.45 -8.77
N PHE A 304 -10.34 5.28 -8.33
CA PHE A 304 -9.48 4.23 -7.75
C PHE A 304 -8.55 3.60 -8.79
N ALA A 305 -9.00 3.49 -10.05
CA ALA A 305 -8.14 3.03 -11.14
C ALA A 305 -6.95 3.97 -11.37
N LEU A 306 -7.18 5.29 -11.37
CA LEU A 306 -6.10 6.29 -11.49
C LEU A 306 -5.14 6.23 -10.30
N PHE A 307 -5.66 6.11 -9.08
CA PHE A 307 -4.84 5.94 -7.89
C PHE A 307 -3.92 4.72 -8.02
N LYS A 308 -4.50 3.56 -8.32
CA LYS A 308 -3.72 2.30 -8.43
C LYS A 308 -2.78 2.31 -9.62
N PHE A 309 -3.13 3.01 -10.70
CA PHE A 309 -2.25 3.19 -11.86
C PHE A 309 -1.00 4.00 -11.49
N VAL A 310 -1.16 5.17 -10.88
CA VAL A 310 -0.03 6.03 -10.49
C VAL A 310 0.83 5.36 -9.41
N GLN A 311 0.20 4.76 -8.39
CA GLN A 311 0.88 4.02 -7.32
C GLN A 311 1.69 2.86 -7.90
N SER A 312 1.12 2.06 -8.80
CA SER A 312 1.82 0.91 -9.41
C SER A 312 2.95 1.34 -10.35
N LEU A 313 2.76 2.41 -11.13
CA LEU A 313 3.78 2.93 -12.04
C LEU A 313 5.02 3.42 -11.28
N THR A 314 4.82 4.14 -10.19
CA THR A 314 5.89 4.68 -9.35
C THR A 314 6.55 3.60 -8.50
N ALA A 315 5.78 2.61 -8.01
CA ALA A 315 6.34 1.41 -7.39
C ALA A 315 7.23 0.61 -8.37
N ALA A 316 6.79 0.44 -9.63
CA ALA A 316 7.60 -0.22 -10.64
C ALA A 316 8.90 0.55 -10.94
N ALA A 317 8.83 1.88 -11.04
CA ALA A 317 10.01 2.73 -11.15
C ALA A 317 10.95 2.58 -9.93
N GLY A 318 10.36 2.52 -8.73
CA GLY A 318 11.02 2.20 -7.47
C GLY A 318 11.85 0.92 -7.53
N PHE A 319 11.20 -0.18 -7.92
CA PHE A 319 11.84 -1.50 -7.99
C PHE A 319 12.93 -1.55 -9.07
N PHE A 320 12.78 -0.76 -10.12
CA PHE A 320 13.78 -0.66 -11.17
C PHE A 320 15.03 0.09 -10.68
N TYR A 321 14.87 1.30 -10.11
CA TYR A 321 16.03 2.08 -9.68
C TYR A 321 16.71 1.51 -8.42
N SER A 322 16.00 0.76 -7.58
CA SER A 322 16.52 0.31 -6.28
C SER A 322 17.72 -0.61 -6.39
N LYS A 323 17.89 -1.27 -7.54
CA LYS A 323 19.05 -2.11 -7.87
C LYS A 323 20.31 -1.31 -8.18
N TYR A 324 20.18 -0.02 -8.46
CA TYR A 324 21.27 0.84 -8.95
C TYR A 324 21.57 2.00 -8.02
N LEU A 325 20.57 2.51 -7.29
CA LEU A 325 20.72 3.66 -6.40
C LEU A 325 21.10 3.25 -4.97
N LEU A 326 22.06 3.97 -4.38
CA LEU A 326 22.39 3.88 -2.96
C LEU A 326 21.20 4.34 -2.09
N LEU A 327 21.16 3.88 -0.85
CA LEU A 327 20.09 4.11 0.12
C LEU A 327 19.78 5.61 0.29
N GLN A 328 20.78 6.48 0.41
CA GLN A 328 20.55 7.92 0.60
C GLN A 328 19.76 8.56 -0.55
N TRP A 329 19.97 8.09 -1.78
CA TRP A 329 19.27 8.63 -2.94
C TRP A 329 17.82 8.14 -2.99
N GLN A 330 17.59 6.88 -2.59
CA GLN A 330 16.23 6.35 -2.45
C GLN A 330 15.46 7.07 -1.33
N LEU A 331 16.11 7.32 -0.19
CA LEU A 331 15.54 8.12 0.91
C LEU A 331 15.27 9.57 0.49
N LEU A 332 16.16 10.19 -0.29
CA LEU A 332 15.94 11.54 -0.81
C LEU A 332 14.71 11.60 -1.72
N ILE A 333 14.50 10.62 -2.60
CA ILE A 333 13.29 10.51 -3.42
C ILE A 333 12.04 10.47 -2.52
N LEU A 334 12.06 9.63 -1.48
CA LEU A 334 10.95 9.51 -0.54
C LEU A 334 10.68 10.81 0.23
N VAL A 335 11.72 11.53 0.65
CA VAL A 335 11.57 12.83 1.32
C VAL A 335 10.96 13.87 0.37
N VAL A 336 11.49 14.00 -0.85
CA VAL A 336 11.01 14.99 -1.83
C VAL A 336 9.56 14.72 -2.22
N PHE A 337 9.24 13.48 -2.58
CA PHE A 337 7.87 13.11 -2.93
C PHE A 337 6.94 13.10 -1.72
N GLY A 338 7.43 12.77 -0.53
CA GLY A 338 6.66 12.82 0.71
C GLY A 338 6.24 14.25 1.07
N VAL A 339 7.15 15.22 0.97
CA VAL A 339 6.83 16.65 1.14
C VAL A 339 5.84 17.11 0.08
N ALA A 340 6.13 16.86 -1.20
CA ALA A 340 5.28 17.31 -2.30
C ALA A 340 3.88 16.67 -2.24
N GLY A 341 3.79 15.38 -1.96
CA GLY A 341 2.54 14.63 -1.85
C GLY A 341 1.70 15.09 -0.66
N THR A 342 2.33 15.38 0.48
CA THR A 342 1.65 15.91 1.67
C THR A 342 1.05 17.29 1.39
N LEU A 343 1.82 18.20 0.81
CA LEU A 343 1.34 19.54 0.45
C LEU A 343 0.22 19.49 -0.58
N ALA A 344 0.35 18.64 -1.60
CA ALA A 344 -0.68 18.45 -2.62
C ALA A 344 -1.98 17.87 -2.03
N PHE A 345 -1.87 16.94 -1.09
CA PHE A 345 -3.04 16.40 -0.38
C PHE A 345 -3.74 17.48 0.45
N PHE A 346 -3.00 18.28 1.23
CA PHE A 346 -3.59 19.37 2.02
C PHE A 346 -4.32 20.39 1.17
N GLU A 347 -3.76 20.76 0.03
CA GLU A 347 -4.40 21.70 -0.90
C GLU A 347 -5.77 21.17 -1.38
N VAL A 348 -5.88 19.87 -1.67
CA VAL A 348 -7.14 19.24 -2.10
C VAL A 348 -8.11 19.09 -0.93
N GLU A 349 -7.64 18.61 0.23
CA GLU A 349 -8.48 18.44 1.42
C GLU A 349 -9.05 19.77 1.92
N TRP A 350 -8.24 20.84 1.99
CA TRP A 350 -8.71 22.15 2.45
C TRP A 350 -9.70 22.78 1.49
N LYS A 351 -9.51 22.65 0.17
CA LYS A 351 -10.52 23.05 -0.81
C LYS A 351 -11.82 22.31 -0.57
N THR A 352 -11.74 20.99 -0.45
CA THR A 352 -12.88 20.08 -0.27
C THR A 352 -13.65 20.38 1.02
N SER A 353 -12.94 20.53 2.14
CA SER A 353 -13.51 20.87 3.45
C SER A 353 -14.17 22.26 3.44
N ASN A 354 -13.54 23.26 2.80
CA ASN A 354 -14.13 24.59 2.66
C ASN A 354 -15.39 24.61 1.81
N ALA A 355 -15.44 23.82 0.73
CA ALA A 355 -16.64 23.67 -0.09
C ALA A 355 -17.78 23.00 0.71
N SER A 356 -17.48 21.92 1.43
CA SER A 356 -18.43 21.22 2.28
C SER A 356 -19.00 22.10 3.39
N ARG A 357 -18.17 22.89 4.07
CA ARG A 357 -18.60 23.87 5.09
C ARG A 357 -19.52 24.97 4.55
N LYS A 358 -19.42 25.29 3.25
CA LYS A 358 -20.29 26.24 2.55
C LYS A 358 -21.58 25.61 2.02
N GLY A 359 -21.83 24.33 2.32
CA GLY A 359 -23.03 23.60 1.89
C GLY A 359 -22.93 22.99 0.50
N TYR A 360 -21.76 23.05 -0.16
CA TYR A 360 -21.56 22.35 -1.42
C TYR A 360 -21.29 20.87 -1.15
N THR A 361 -22.06 20.00 -1.79
CA THR A 361 -21.88 18.55 -1.70
C THR A 361 -20.68 18.05 -2.49
N GLN A 362 -20.20 18.79 -3.51
CA GLN A 362 -19.02 18.45 -4.33
C GLN A 362 -18.31 19.70 -4.89
N ILE A 363 -17.00 19.57 -5.18
CA ILE A 363 -16.25 20.53 -6.00
C ILE A 363 -16.28 19.98 -7.43
N GLY A 364 -16.91 20.72 -8.33
CA GLY A 364 -17.09 20.33 -9.74
C GLY A 364 -15.80 20.37 -10.56
#